data_AF-A0A1C0BUS0-F1
#
_entry.id   AF-A0A1C0BUS0-F1
#
_cell.length_a   1.000
_cell.length_b   1.000
_cell.length_c   1.000
_cell.angle_alpha   90.00
_cell.angle_beta   90.00
_cell.angle_gamma   90.00
#
_symmetry.space_group_name_H-M   'P 1'
#
loop_
_entity.id
_entity.type
_entity.pdbx_description
1 polymer ?
#
loop_
_entity_poly.entity_id
_entity_poly.type
_entity_poly.pdbx_seq_one_letter_code
_entity_poly.pdbx_strand_id
1 'polypeptide(L)'
;MQEKLFQVVCPNCKQAFFIKRDTVINHEIDDDSVLLLENRSLFVHTCNHCRTTIPLDYPVLYYFPKERIYIGYHLKGEGSLDSKSYETDSIEQFVEYVMMVRDGVMIDAILELKQGLLQGYTYDGMEANQLFFRNDGQLICLPKRDA
;
A
#
# COMPACT_ATOMS: atom_id res chain seq x y z
N MET A 1 -0.02 5.49 21.36
CA MET A 1 -0.29 4.38 20.43
C MET A 1 0.32 3.12 21.04
N GLN A 2 -0.45 2.05 21.29
CA GLN A 2 0.11 0.82 21.86
C GLN A 2 0.95 0.11 20.79
N GLU A 3 2.24 -0.06 21.06
CA GLU A 3 3.16 -0.75 20.16
C GLU A 3 2.78 -2.22 20.06
N LYS A 4 2.43 -2.70 18.86
CA LYS A 4 2.19 -4.12 18.62
C LYS A 4 3.50 -4.78 18.18
N LEU A 5 3.99 -5.68 19.02
CA LEU A 5 5.09 -6.58 18.69
C LEU A 5 4.51 -7.84 18.05
N PHE A 6 4.89 -8.09 16.80
CA PHE A 6 4.52 -9.31 16.08
C PHE A 6 5.62 -10.33 16.25
N GLN A 7 5.30 -11.48 16.84
CA GLN A 7 6.23 -12.61 16.86
C GLN A 7 6.23 -13.27 15.48
N VAL A 8 7.41 -13.36 14.89
CA VAL A 8 7.63 -14.02 13.60
C VAL A 8 8.71 -15.07 13.77
N VAL A 9 8.54 -16.21 13.12
CA VAL A 9 9.51 -17.30 13.10
C VAL A 9 10.08 -17.43 11.71
N CYS A 10 11.41 -17.36 11.57
CA CYS A 10 12.04 -17.54 10.27
C CYS A 10 11.72 -18.95 9.73
N PRO A 11 11.12 -19.09 8.53
CA PRO A 11 10.82 -20.39 7.95
C PRO A 11 12.11 -21.18 7.62
N ASN A 12 13.22 -20.48 7.37
CA ASN A 12 14.51 -21.08 7.02
C ASN A 12 15.29 -21.56 8.25
N CYS A 13 15.64 -20.66 9.19
CA CYS A 13 16.49 -21.00 10.34
C CYS A 13 15.74 -21.22 11.66
N LYS A 14 14.41 -21.11 11.67
CA LYS A 14 13.52 -21.28 12.84
C LYS A 14 13.77 -20.31 14.00
N GLN A 15 14.65 -19.31 13.84
CA GLN A 15 14.84 -18.26 14.82
C GLN A 15 13.57 -17.42 14.95
N ALA A 16 13.07 -17.27 16.17
CA ALA A 16 12.00 -16.34 16.50
C ALA A 16 12.56 -14.93 16.74
N PHE A 17 11.82 -13.92 16.30
CA PHE A 17 12.09 -12.52 16.58
C PHE A 17 10.77 -11.74 16.69
N PHE A 18 10.82 -10.63 17.42
CA PHE A 18 9.70 -9.70 17.54
C PHE A 18 9.94 -8.53 16.61
N ILE A 19 8.99 -8.26 15.73
CA ILE A 19 9.02 -7.10 14.85
C ILE A 19 8.05 -6.07 15.43
N LYS A 20 8.56 -4.86 15.64
CA LYS A 20 7.71 -3.69 15.88
C LYS A 20 7.16 -3.23 14.53
N ARG A 21 5.83 -3.17 14.41
CA ARG A 21 5.16 -2.63 13.23
C ARG A 21 4.07 -1.67 13.66
N ASP A 22 4.10 -0.48 13.07
CA ASP A 22 2.99 0.45 13.16
C ASP A 22 1.85 -0.09 12.30
N THR A 23 0.69 -0.22 12.93
CA THR A 23 -0.54 -0.65 12.25
C THR A 23 -1.35 0.52 11.73
N VAL A 24 -0.94 1.75 12.05
CA VAL A 24 -1.49 3.00 11.54
C VAL A 24 -0.32 3.85 11.07
N ILE A 25 -0.34 4.26 9.81
CA ILE A 25 0.70 5.07 9.17
C ILE A 25 0.04 6.35 8.66
N ASN A 26 0.52 7.49 9.13
CA ASN A 26 0.16 8.81 8.64
C ASN A 26 1.18 9.24 7.58
N HIS A 27 0.70 9.44 6.35
CA HIS A 27 1.51 9.81 5.19
C HIS A 27 2.38 11.06 5.42
N GLU A 28 1.94 11.99 6.24
CA GLU A 28 2.59 13.29 6.45
C GLU A 28 3.56 13.33 7.64
N ILE A 29 3.57 12.29 8.48
CA ILE A 29 4.30 12.29 9.76
C ILE A 29 5.25 11.09 9.89
N ASP A 30 4.87 9.93 9.34
CA ASP A 30 5.58 8.67 9.57
C ASP A 30 6.58 8.35 8.44
N ASP A 31 7.55 9.26 8.21
CA ASP A 31 8.51 9.22 7.09
C ASP A 31 9.18 7.85 6.88
N ASP A 32 9.60 7.18 7.96
CA ASP A 32 10.25 5.86 7.89
C ASP A 32 9.31 4.80 7.29
N SER A 33 8.05 4.78 7.71
CA SER A 33 7.04 3.83 7.21
C SER A 33 6.66 4.13 5.76
N VAL A 34 6.63 5.42 5.38
CA VAL A 34 6.45 5.82 3.98
C VAL A 34 7.60 5.30 3.12
N LEU A 35 8.84 5.51 3.53
CA LEU A 35 10.02 5.03 2.80
C LEU A 35 10.04 3.50 2.67
N LEU A 36 9.63 2.78 3.70
CA LEU A 36 9.50 1.33 3.64
C LEU A 36 8.49 0.90 2.59
N LEU A 37 7.35 1.58 2.49
CA LEU A 37 6.30 1.30 1.51
C LEU A 37 6.78 1.59 0.08
N GLU A 38 7.44 2.73 -0.15
CA GLU A 38 8.00 3.10 -1.46
C GLU A 38 9.02 2.07 -1.96
N ASN A 39 9.89 1.59 -1.07
CA ASN A 39 10.89 0.57 -1.38
C ASN A 39 10.32 -0.86 -1.36
N ARG A 40 8.98 -1.02 -1.32
CA ARG A 40 8.26 -2.32 -1.27
C ARG A 40 8.73 -3.23 -0.13
N SER A 41 9.16 -2.62 0.97
CA SER A 41 9.78 -3.29 2.11
C SER A 41 8.95 -3.23 3.40
N LEU A 42 7.82 -2.53 3.38
CA LEU A 42 6.89 -2.47 4.51
C LEU A 42 6.43 -3.87 4.95
N PHE A 43 6.08 -4.70 3.97
CA PHE A 43 5.58 -6.07 4.16
C PHE A 43 6.66 -7.14 4.01
N VAL A 44 7.94 -6.79 4.19
CA VAL A 44 9.01 -7.79 4.19
C VAL A 44 9.86 -7.66 5.43
N HIS A 45 10.49 -8.77 5.79
CA HIS A 45 11.49 -8.81 6.85
C HIS A 45 12.69 -9.62 6.42
N THR A 46 13.88 -9.10 6.67
CA THR A 46 15.12 -9.82 6.46
C THR A 46 15.62 -10.38 7.77
N CYS A 47 15.63 -11.71 7.90
CA CYS A 47 16.05 -12.39 9.11
C CYS A 47 17.48 -12.00 9.50
N ASN A 48 17.68 -11.53 10.73
CA ASN A 48 19.01 -11.11 11.21
C ASN A 48 20.01 -12.28 11.33
N HIS A 49 19.53 -13.51 11.48
CA HIS A 49 20.38 -14.69 11.66
C HIS A 49 20.85 -15.29 10.32
N CYS A 50 19.93 -15.57 9.39
CA CYS A 50 20.23 -16.26 8.13
C CYS A 50 20.08 -15.39 6.88
N ARG A 51 19.72 -14.11 7.02
CA ARG A 51 19.51 -13.14 5.94
C ARG A 51 18.42 -13.50 4.93
N THR A 52 17.64 -14.55 5.18
CA THR A 52 16.45 -14.86 4.38
C THR A 52 15.42 -13.73 4.52
N THR A 53 15.02 -13.16 3.39
CA THR A 53 13.89 -12.24 3.31
C THR A 53 12.58 -13.03 3.25
N ILE A 54 11.62 -12.64 4.07
CA ILE A 54 10.32 -13.28 4.19
C ILE A 54 9.20 -12.24 4.08
N PRO A 55 8.06 -12.60 3.49
CA PRO A 55 6.87 -11.75 3.51
C PRO A 55 6.33 -11.64 4.93
N LEU A 56 5.76 -10.48 5.25
CA LEU A 56 5.00 -10.21 6.45
C LEU A 56 3.57 -9.89 6.06
N ASP A 57 2.65 -10.74 6.45
CA ASP A 57 1.22 -10.48 6.37
C ASP A 57 0.75 -9.94 7.73
N TYR A 58 0.51 -8.62 7.79
CA TYR A 58 0.03 -7.97 9.00
C TYR A 58 -0.94 -6.82 8.69
N PRO A 59 -1.90 -6.59 9.60
CA PRO A 59 -2.91 -5.54 9.43
C PRO A 59 -2.30 -4.14 9.47
N VAL A 60 -2.63 -3.29 8.50
CA VAL A 60 -2.14 -1.90 8.42
C VAL A 60 -3.21 -0.94 7.87
N LEU A 61 -3.24 0.27 8.41
CA LEU A 61 -4.09 1.37 8.00
C LEU A 61 -3.21 2.55 7.60
N TYR A 62 -3.30 2.97 6.35
CA TYR A 62 -2.58 4.11 5.80
C TYR A 62 -3.53 5.30 5.68
N TYR A 63 -3.14 6.46 6.20
CA TYR A 63 -3.96 7.66 6.23
C TYR A 63 -3.29 8.80 5.49
N PHE A 64 -4.06 9.42 4.59
CA PHE A 64 -3.73 10.64 3.87
C PHE A 64 -4.54 11.81 4.47
N PRO A 65 -3.96 12.62 5.37
CA PRO A 65 -4.69 13.65 6.10
C PRO A 65 -5.29 14.75 5.24
N LYS A 66 -4.53 15.27 4.27
CA LYS A 66 -5.00 16.31 3.33
C LYS A 66 -6.20 15.86 2.51
N GLU A 67 -6.14 14.64 1.98
CA GLU A 67 -7.17 14.06 1.14
C GLU A 67 -8.33 13.46 1.95
N ARG A 68 -8.14 13.31 3.27
CA ARG A 68 -9.07 12.61 4.19
C ARG A 68 -9.39 11.19 3.71
N ILE A 69 -8.35 10.46 3.27
CA ILE A 69 -8.47 9.10 2.75
C ILE A 69 -7.77 8.10 3.68
N TYR A 70 -8.47 7.03 4.01
CA TYR A 70 -7.90 5.83 4.64
C TYR A 70 -7.80 4.70 3.63
N ILE A 71 -6.69 3.98 3.64
CA ILE A 71 -6.48 2.75 2.87
C ILE A 71 -6.08 1.66 3.86
N GLY A 72 -6.86 0.59 3.91
CA GLY A 72 -6.73 -0.45 4.92
C GLY A 72 -6.46 -1.83 4.33
N TYR A 73 -5.40 -2.48 4.80
CA TYR A 73 -5.15 -3.90 4.59
C TYR A 73 -5.42 -4.65 5.89
N HIS A 74 -6.45 -5.51 5.89
CA HIS A 74 -6.96 -6.20 7.08
C HIS A 74 -7.33 -5.29 8.29
N LEU A 75 -7.37 -3.96 8.10
CA LEU A 75 -7.88 -2.98 9.05
C LEU A 75 -8.88 -2.09 8.36
N LYS A 76 -9.96 -1.74 9.07
CA LYS A 76 -10.88 -0.71 8.63
C LYS A 76 -10.49 0.61 9.27
N GLY A 77 -10.50 1.67 8.47
CA GLY A 77 -10.39 3.03 8.99
C GLY A 77 -11.73 3.47 9.57
N GLU A 78 -11.79 3.71 10.88
CA GLU A 78 -12.89 4.45 11.51
C GLU A 78 -12.58 5.95 11.40
N GLY A 79 -12.75 6.50 10.18
CA GLY A 79 -12.62 7.92 9.92
C GLY A 79 -13.87 8.71 10.33
N SER A 80 -13.74 10.02 10.49
CA SER A 80 -14.88 10.93 10.63
C SER A 80 -15.87 10.79 9.46
N LEU A 81 -17.12 11.24 9.62
CA LEU A 81 -18.20 11.16 8.61
C LEU A 81 -17.79 11.61 7.19
N ASP A 82 -16.77 12.45 7.05
CA ASP A 82 -16.31 13.01 5.78
C ASP A 82 -15.13 12.26 5.15
N SER A 83 -14.57 11.25 5.82
CA SER A 83 -13.38 10.53 5.32
C SER A 83 -13.79 9.40 4.38
N LYS A 84 -13.05 9.23 3.27
CA LYS A 84 -13.20 8.05 2.42
C LYS A 84 -12.32 6.91 2.95
N SER A 85 -12.82 5.69 2.89
CA SER A 85 -12.08 4.50 3.30
C SER A 85 -12.09 3.46 2.18
N TYR A 86 -10.92 2.96 1.84
CA TYR A 86 -10.72 1.88 0.88
C TYR A 86 -10.16 0.66 1.60
N GLU A 87 -10.87 -0.46 1.51
CA GLU A 87 -10.39 -1.75 1.99
C GLU A 87 -9.77 -2.53 0.84
N THR A 88 -8.67 -3.21 1.11
CA THR A 88 -7.93 -4.00 0.12
C THR A 88 -7.78 -5.44 0.57
N ASP A 89 -7.87 -6.36 -0.39
CA ASP A 89 -7.85 -7.81 -0.16
C ASP A 89 -6.43 -8.39 -0.28
N SER A 90 -5.47 -7.65 -0.85
CA SER A 90 -4.07 -8.05 -0.94
C SER A 90 -3.09 -6.90 -0.70
N ILE A 91 -1.85 -7.25 -0.37
CA ILE A 91 -0.74 -6.31 -0.19
C ILE A 91 -0.48 -5.53 -1.49
N GLU A 92 -0.58 -6.18 -2.64
CA GLU A 92 -0.35 -5.55 -3.94
C GLU A 92 -1.39 -4.47 -4.20
N GLN A 93 -2.67 -4.77 -3.95
CA GLN A 93 -3.75 -3.79 -4.09
C GLN A 93 -3.61 -2.64 -3.09
N PHE A 94 -3.20 -2.94 -1.86
CA PHE A 94 -2.89 -1.93 -0.85
C PHE A 94 -1.82 -0.95 -1.33
N VAL A 95 -0.67 -1.46 -1.77
CA VAL A 95 0.43 -0.64 -2.27
C VAL A 95 -0.02 0.16 -3.50
N GLU A 96 -0.78 -0.47 -4.39
CA GLU A 96 -1.32 0.16 -5.59
C GLU A 96 -2.16 1.40 -5.23
N TYR A 97 -3.13 1.26 -4.33
CA TYR A 97 -4.01 2.37 -3.95
C TYR A 97 -3.25 3.48 -3.24
N VAL A 98 -2.28 3.14 -2.38
CA VAL A 98 -1.44 4.15 -1.71
C VAL A 98 -0.64 4.94 -2.74
N MET A 99 -0.05 4.28 -3.74
CA MET A 99 0.68 4.96 -4.82
C MET A 99 -0.24 5.86 -5.66
N MET A 100 -1.45 5.39 -5.99
CA MET A 100 -2.43 6.21 -6.72
C MET A 100 -2.74 7.52 -5.98
N VAL A 101 -3.09 7.46 -4.70
CA VAL A 101 -3.46 8.68 -3.94
C VAL A 101 -2.28 9.63 -3.81
N ARG A 102 -1.09 9.09 -3.55
CA ARG A 102 0.16 9.87 -3.50
C ARG A 102 0.39 10.64 -4.80
N ASP A 103 0.15 10.01 -5.95
CA ASP A 103 0.31 10.64 -7.26
C ASP A 103 -0.88 11.56 -7.62
N GLY A 104 -1.78 11.81 -6.67
CA GLY A 104 -2.98 12.63 -6.85
C GLY A 104 -3.97 12.01 -7.84
N VAL A 105 -4.05 10.67 -7.86
CA VAL A 105 -4.99 9.91 -8.71
C VAL A 105 -6.24 9.58 -7.90
N MET A 106 -7.40 9.83 -8.48
CA MET A 106 -8.68 9.49 -7.86
C MET A 106 -8.96 7.99 -7.96
N ILE A 107 -8.85 7.26 -6.84
CA ILE A 107 -9.08 5.81 -6.78
C ILE A 107 -10.44 5.44 -7.39
N ASP A 108 -11.52 6.12 -7.02
CA ASP A 108 -12.88 5.82 -7.48
C ASP A 108 -12.96 5.76 -9.02
N ALA A 109 -12.35 6.73 -9.70
CA ALA A 109 -12.32 6.78 -11.16
C ALA A 109 -11.53 5.61 -11.77
N ILE A 110 -10.43 5.19 -11.12
CA ILE A 110 -9.67 4.03 -11.58
C ILE A 110 -10.42 2.73 -11.33
N LEU A 111 -11.14 2.60 -10.22
CA LEU A 111 -11.95 1.42 -9.91
C LEU A 111 -13.06 1.20 -10.93
N GLU A 112 -13.71 2.28 -11.38
CA GLU A 112 -14.67 2.21 -12.48
C GLU A 112 -14.02 1.70 -13.78
N LEU A 113 -12.82 2.20 -14.12
CA LEU A 113 -12.09 1.75 -15.31
C LEU A 113 -11.61 0.29 -15.21
N LYS A 114 -11.29 -0.19 -14.01
CA LYS A 114 -10.90 -1.59 -13.76
C LYS A 114 -12.02 -2.59 -13.99
N GLN A 115 -13.28 -2.16 -14.02
CA GLN A 115 -14.41 -3.00 -14.40
C GLN A 115 -14.48 -3.27 -15.91
N GLY A 116 -13.67 -2.58 -16.71
CA GLY A 116 -13.62 -2.76 -18.17
C GLY A 116 -12.19 -2.65 -18.71
N LEU A 117 -11.80 -1.46 -19.16
CA LEU A 117 -10.56 -1.23 -19.91
C LEU A 117 -9.29 -1.67 -19.16
N LEU A 118 -9.26 -1.49 -17.84
CA LEU A 118 -8.11 -1.81 -17.00
C LEU A 118 -8.27 -3.14 -16.26
N GLN A 119 -9.16 -4.02 -16.72
CA GLN A 119 -9.32 -5.34 -16.11
C GLN A 119 -7.99 -6.11 -16.16
N GLY A 120 -7.50 -6.53 -14.99
CA GLY A 120 -6.21 -7.21 -14.85
C GLY A 120 -4.97 -6.29 -14.89
N TYR A 121 -5.14 -4.98 -15.09
CA TYR A 121 -4.04 -4.04 -15.04
C TYR A 121 -3.76 -3.54 -13.63
N THR A 122 -2.48 -3.32 -13.37
CA THR A 122 -1.94 -2.72 -12.14
C THR A 122 -1.39 -1.33 -12.43
N TYR A 123 -1.59 -0.40 -11.53
CA TYR A 123 -0.98 0.93 -11.61
C TYR A 123 0.53 0.84 -11.50
N ASP A 124 1.21 1.49 -12.44
CA ASP A 124 2.66 1.44 -12.64
C ASP A 124 3.31 2.83 -12.46
N GLY A 125 2.51 3.85 -12.13
CA GLY A 125 2.98 5.20 -11.83
C GLY A 125 2.39 6.28 -12.73
N MET A 126 2.91 7.49 -12.58
CA MET A 126 2.51 8.68 -13.32
C MET A 126 3.75 9.43 -13.81
N GLU A 127 3.68 9.93 -15.04
CA GLU A 127 4.68 10.83 -15.62
C GLU A 127 3.95 11.97 -16.36
N ALA A 128 4.29 13.22 -16.02
CA ALA A 128 3.61 14.41 -16.52
C ALA A 128 2.08 14.29 -16.36
N ASN A 129 1.34 14.25 -17.48
CA ASN A 129 -0.12 14.12 -17.51
C ASN A 129 -0.57 12.72 -17.98
N GLN A 130 0.22 11.69 -17.71
CA GLN A 130 -0.05 10.32 -18.14
C GLN A 130 0.00 9.35 -16.96
N LEU A 131 -0.99 8.47 -16.91
CA LEU A 131 -1.09 7.37 -15.95
C LEU A 131 -0.70 6.08 -16.65
N PHE A 132 0.17 5.30 -16.01
CA PHE A 132 0.70 4.06 -16.55
C PHE A 132 0.08 2.86 -15.85
N PHE A 133 -0.33 1.89 -16.65
CA PHE A 133 -0.95 0.65 -16.18
C PHE A 133 -0.32 -0.54 -16.87
N ARG A 134 0.03 -1.59 -16.13
CA ARG A 134 0.73 -2.77 -16.66
C ARG A 134 -0.02 -4.07 -16.40
N ASN A 135 -0.02 -4.96 -17.39
CA ASN A 135 -0.48 -6.34 -17.29
C ASN A 135 0.36 -7.23 -18.23
N ASP A 136 1.00 -8.29 -17.73
CA ASP A 136 1.75 -9.29 -18.52
C ASP A 136 2.66 -8.73 -19.64
N GLY A 137 3.41 -7.66 -19.32
CA GLY A 137 4.31 -6.99 -20.26
C GLY A 137 3.65 -5.99 -21.23
N GLN A 138 2.32 -5.90 -21.21
CA GLN A 138 1.57 -4.84 -21.88
C GLN A 138 1.49 -3.59 -20.98
N LEU A 139 1.75 -2.43 -21.59
CA LEU A 139 1.65 -1.12 -20.95
C LEU A 139 0.50 -0.34 -21.61
N ILE A 140 -0.44 0.14 -20.81
CA ILE A 140 -1.47 1.10 -21.20
C ILE A 140 -1.12 2.45 -20.57
N CYS A 141 -1.24 3.50 -21.38
CA CYS A 141 -1.12 4.88 -20.95
C CYS A 141 -2.49 5.56 -21.07
N LEU A 142 -2.97 6.15 -19.98
CA LEU A 142 -4.18 6.97 -19.97
C LEU A 142 -3.81 8.44 -19.73
N PRO A 143 -4.39 9.39 -20.48
CA PRO A 143 -4.22 10.80 -20.16
C PRO A 143 -4.89 11.10 -18.81
N LYS A 144 -4.17 11.76 -17.91
CA LYS A 144 -4.74 12.38 -16.72
C LYS A 144 -5.56 13.57 -17.20
N ARG A 145 -6.87 13.57 -16.95
CA ARG A 145 -7.66 14.79 -17.11
C ARG A 145 -7.25 15.73 -15.99
N ASP A 146 -6.82 16.93 -16.34
CA ASP A 146 -6.69 18.02 -15.37
C ASP A 146 -8.09 18.24 -14.77
N ALA A 147 -8.19 18.12 -13.45
CA ALA A 147 -9.41 18.34 -12.70
C ALA A 147 -9.71 19.84 -12.58
#